data_AF-A0A924NK86-F1
#
_entry.id   AF-A0A924NK86-F1
#
_cell.length_a   1.000
_cell.length_b   1.000
_cell.length_c   1.000
_cell.angle_alpha   90.00
_cell.angle_beta   90.00
_cell.angle_gamma   90.00
#
_symmetry.space_group_name_H-M   'P 1'
#
loop_
_entity.id
_entity.type
_entity.pdbx_description
1 polymer ?
#
loop_
_entity_poly.entity_id
_entity_poly.type
_entity_poly.pdbx_seq_one_letter_code
_entity_poly.pdbx_strand_id
1 'polypeptide(L)'
;MATRAASPRTASPRYGQTPTFFVTFEGDNTELMQLLATTLLADVASPFEDLDVVGTVRAITTQRAGRVLSDLTRSLPGEPDLLDPAWQGEVLPLREERLVDALARRLRTLVKEGKNPLRALSPCQDHTLSATRAHVSRRSHELFSETADLSGLPLLAQVRDLSTLSAIGRDPTWWLGHGLLTAETSRGLQKQVGSAASPDERGQLEPS
;
A
#
# COMPACT_ATOMS: atom_id res chain seq x y z
N MET A 1 59.55 -9.94 23.02
CA MET A 1 58.79 -8.69 23.20
C MET A 1 58.00 -8.46 21.91
N ALA A 2 56.78 -8.99 21.83
CA ALA A 2 55.98 -8.99 20.60
C ALA A 2 54.94 -7.86 20.66
N THR A 3 55.10 -6.87 19.79
CA THR A 3 54.17 -5.74 19.66
C THR A 3 52.94 -6.20 18.89
N ARG A 4 51.81 -6.33 19.59
CA ARG A 4 50.50 -6.64 19.03
C ARG A 4 50.00 -5.44 18.23
N ALA A 5 50.01 -5.54 16.91
CA ALA A 5 49.36 -4.58 16.02
C ALA A 5 47.84 -4.61 16.26
N ALA A 6 47.26 -3.45 16.57
CA ALA A 6 45.82 -3.28 16.70
C ALA A 6 45.16 -3.35 15.32
N SER A 7 44.20 -4.27 15.14
CA SER A 7 43.39 -4.33 13.92
C SER A 7 42.63 -3.02 13.69
N PRO A 8 42.53 -2.52 12.45
CA PRO A 8 41.70 -1.36 12.14
C PRO A 8 40.23 -1.75 12.34
N ARG A 9 39.54 -1.09 13.29
CA ARG A 9 38.08 -1.17 13.41
C ARG A 9 37.51 -0.62 12.09
N THR A 10 36.95 -1.49 11.27
CA THR A 10 36.09 -1.10 10.15
C THR A 10 34.94 -0.29 10.72
N ALA A 11 34.90 1.01 10.40
CA ALA A 11 33.75 1.85 10.70
C ALA A 11 32.59 1.37 9.83
N SER A 12 31.66 0.61 10.41
CA SER A 12 30.39 0.31 9.75
C SER A 12 29.66 1.64 9.50
N PRO A 13 29.29 1.96 8.26
CA PRO A 13 28.53 3.17 7.99
C PRO A 13 27.19 3.07 8.72
N ARG A 14 26.87 4.09 9.53
CA ARG A 14 25.65 4.16 10.35
C ARG A 14 24.42 4.44 9.47
N TYR A 15 24.08 3.53 8.55
CA TYR A 15 22.83 3.60 7.79
C TYR A 15 21.61 3.08 8.60
N GLY A 16 21.81 2.59 9.83
CA GLY A 16 20.75 2.07 10.69
C GLY A 16 20.02 3.11 11.55
N GLN A 17 20.35 4.41 11.41
CA GLN A 17 19.59 5.49 12.03
C GLN A 17 18.92 6.28 10.91
N THR A 18 17.77 5.81 10.43
CA THR A 18 16.82 6.75 9.82
C THR A 18 16.68 7.90 10.81
N PRO A 19 16.98 9.14 10.43
CA PRO A 19 16.95 10.21 11.40
C PRO A 19 15.52 10.34 11.88
N THR A 20 15.28 10.06 13.16
CA THR A 20 13.95 10.10 13.78
C THR A 20 13.29 11.47 13.63
N PHE A 21 14.08 12.51 13.36
CA PHE A 21 13.60 13.85 13.06
C PHE A 21 12.79 13.93 11.75
N PHE A 22 13.11 13.15 10.70
CA PHE A 22 12.29 13.12 9.46
C PHE A 22 10.92 12.46 9.67
N VAL A 23 10.77 11.69 10.75
CA VAL A 23 9.50 11.02 11.14
C VAL A 23 8.64 11.93 12.03
N THR A 24 9.17 13.07 12.52
CA THR A 24 8.52 13.89 13.56
C THR A 24 8.51 15.41 13.34
N PHE A 25 9.22 15.98 12.37
CA PHE A 25 9.31 17.45 12.27
C PHE A 25 8.17 18.15 11.51
N GLU A 26 7.17 17.43 10.99
CA GLU A 26 6.10 18.07 10.20
C GLU A 26 4.71 17.47 10.46
N GLY A 27 4.51 17.02 11.70
CA GLY A 27 3.38 16.22 12.14
C GLY A 27 3.85 14.81 12.47
N ASP A 28 3.25 14.18 13.48
CA ASP A 28 3.44 12.75 13.69
C ASP A 28 3.16 12.06 12.34
N ASN A 29 4.00 11.14 11.85
CA ASN A 29 3.70 10.42 10.60
C ASN A 29 2.28 9.82 10.60
N THR A 30 1.74 9.56 11.78
CA THR A 30 0.35 9.18 12.00
C THR A 30 -0.65 10.30 11.66
N GLU A 31 -0.36 11.55 11.98
CA GLU A 31 -1.17 12.73 11.60
C GLU A 31 -1.13 12.98 10.08
N LEU A 32 0.02 12.83 9.42
CA LEU A 32 0.10 12.91 7.96
C LEU A 32 -0.75 11.83 7.28
N MET A 33 -0.73 10.61 7.83
CA MET A 33 -1.60 9.53 7.36
C MET A 33 -3.08 9.80 7.69
N GLN A 34 -3.40 10.52 8.76
CA GLN A 34 -4.79 10.95 9.01
C GLN A 34 -5.24 12.03 8.02
N LEU A 35 -4.37 12.96 7.64
CA LEU A 35 -4.66 13.95 6.59
C LEU A 35 -4.90 13.26 5.25
N LEU A 36 -4.02 12.33 4.84
CA LEU A 36 -4.23 11.53 3.62
C LEU A 36 -5.50 10.69 3.69
N ALA A 37 -5.80 10.05 4.83
CA ALA A 37 -7.06 9.32 4.96
C ALA A 37 -8.27 10.23 4.80
N THR A 38 -8.19 11.46 5.30
CA THR A 38 -9.26 12.46 5.17
C THR A 38 -9.47 12.84 3.71
N THR A 39 -8.40 13.04 2.92
CA THR A 39 -8.53 13.32 1.48
C THR A 39 -9.13 12.12 0.74
N LEU A 40 -8.69 10.90 1.02
CA LEU A 40 -9.26 9.68 0.41
C LEU A 40 -10.76 9.51 0.71
N LEU A 41 -11.17 9.84 1.93
CA LEU A 41 -12.58 9.79 2.33
C LEU A 41 -13.41 10.91 1.68
N ALA A 42 -12.82 12.10 1.48
CA ALA A 42 -13.45 13.20 0.77
C ALA A 42 -13.69 12.86 -0.72
N ASP A 43 -12.73 12.21 -1.38
CA ASP A 43 -12.86 11.75 -2.77
C ASP A 43 -14.02 10.75 -2.94
N VAL A 44 -14.30 9.95 -1.91
CA VAL A 44 -15.46 9.05 -1.89
C VAL A 44 -16.79 9.81 -1.69
N ALA A 45 -16.76 11.02 -1.12
CA ALA A 45 -17.93 11.85 -0.84
C ALA A 45 -18.27 12.89 -1.95
N SER A 46 -17.37 13.12 -2.91
CA SER A 46 -17.35 14.30 -3.79
C SER A 46 -18.45 14.52 -4.86
N PRO A 47 -19.45 13.66 -5.16
CA PRO A 47 -20.51 14.04 -6.10
C PRO A 47 -21.56 15.03 -5.56
N PHE A 48 -21.41 15.59 -4.35
CA PHE A 48 -22.42 16.45 -3.72
C PHE A 48 -21.80 17.78 -3.28
N GLU A 49 -21.90 18.80 -4.13
CA GLU A 49 -21.28 20.13 -3.95
C GLU A 49 -21.85 20.97 -2.80
N ASP A 50 -22.79 20.47 -1.99
CA ASP A 50 -23.57 21.30 -1.05
C ASP A 50 -23.75 20.69 0.35
N LEU A 51 -22.68 20.16 0.94
CA LEU A 51 -22.80 19.49 2.24
C LEU A 51 -21.72 19.94 3.24
N ASP A 52 -22.19 20.66 4.26
CA ASP A 52 -21.57 20.91 5.57
C ASP A 52 -20.84 19.66 6.10
N VAL A 53 -19.86 19.82 6.98
CA VAL A 53 -18.99 18.74 7.52
C VAL A 53 -19.80 17.56 8.10
N VAL A 54 -21.05 17.81 8.50
CA VAL A 54 -22.06 16.83 8.93
C VAL A 54 -22.63 16.00 7.77
N GLY A 55 -22.76 16.59 6.59
CA GLY A 55 -23.20 15.96 5.34
C GLY A 55 -22.13 15.10 4.66
N THR A 56 -20.83 15.36 4.86
CA THR A 56 -19.73 14.51 4.36
C THR A 56 -19.82 13.06 4.86
N VAL A 57 -20.32 12.86 6.09
CA VAL A 57 -20.52 11.51 6.65
C VAL A 57 -21.75 10.80 6.05
N ARG A 58 -22.75 11.56 5.61
CA ARG A 58 -24.00 11.04 5.04
C ARG A 58 -23.92 10.82 3.53
N ALA A 59 -23.11 11.60 2.82
CA ALA A 59 -22.85 11.52 1.38
C ALA A 59 -22.00 10.32 0.95
N ILE A 60 -21.51 9.49 1.89
CA ILE A 60 -20.84 8.22 1.61
C ILE A 60 -21.82 7.14 1.10
N THR A 61 -22.87 7.59 0.43
CA THR A 61 -23.89 6.81 -0.25
C THR A 61 -23.73 7.03 -1.75
N THR A 62 -23.53 5.90 -2.44
CA THR A 62 -24.04 5.62 -3.79
C THR A 62 -23.29 6.10 -5.03
N GLN A 63 -21.96 5.94 -5.13
CA GLN A 63 -21.44 5.68 -6.49
C GLN A 63 -20.17 4.83 -6.66
N ARG A 64 -19.28 4.67 -5.66
CA ARG A 64 -18.25 3.60 -5.72
C ARG A 64 -18.73 2.25 -5.18
N ALA A 65 -19.70 2.27 -4.27
CA ALA A 65 -20.37 1.07 -3.77
C ALA A 65 -21.02 0.22 -4.90
N GLY A 66 -21.31 0.81 -6.07
CA GLY A 66 -21.87 0.10 -7.22
C GLY A 66 -20.89 -0.83 -7.95
N ARG A 67 -19.57 -0.55 -7.90
CA ARG A 67 -18.54 -1.49 -8.39
C ARG A 67 -18.17 -2.53 -7.33
N VAL A 68 -18.10 -2.11 -6.07
CA VAL A 68 -17.74 -2.99 -4.95
C VAL A 68 -18.77 -4.10 -4.71
N LEU A 69 -20.07 -3.83 -4.94
CA LEU A 69 -21.10 -4.86 -4.74
C LEU A 69 -21.20 -5.87 -5.90
N SER A 70 -20.81 -5.50 -7.13
CA SER A 70 -20.75 -6.44 -8.27
C SER A 70 -19.50 -7.32 -8.25
N ASP A 71 -18.42 -6.87 -7.59
CA ASP A 71 -17.09 -7.50 -7.64
C ASP A 71 -16.71 -8.27 -6.36
N LEU A 72 -17.64 -8.46 -5.41
CA LEU A 72 -17.43 -9.36 -4.25
C LEU A 72 -17.10 -10.80 -4.69
N THR A 73 -17.36 -11.16 -5.95
CA THR A 73 -17.10 -12.46 -6.58
C THR A 73 -15.97 -12.45 -7.61
N ARG A 74 -15.27 -11.32 -7.84
CA ARG A 74 -14.12 -11.30 -8.75
C ARG A 74 -12.92 -11.95 -8.05
N SER A 75 -12.97 -13.27 -7.93
CA SER A 75 -11.76 -14.08 -7.85
C SER A 75 -11.05 -13.81 -9.18
N LEU A 76 -9.93 -13.10 -9.14
CA LEU A 76 -9.05 -13.01 -10.31
C LEU A 76 -8.78 -14.47 -10.74
N PRO A 77 -9.14 -14.87 -11.97
CA PRO A 77 -9.02 -16.26 -12.36
C PRO A 77 -7.55 -16.66 -12.48
N GLY A 78 -7.17 -17.75 -11.79
CA GLY A 78 -5.84 -18.35 -11.90
C GLY A 78 -4.95 -18.16 -10.67
N GLU A 79 -3.81 -18.85 -10.66
CA GLU A 79 -2.76 -18.63 -9.66
C GLU A 79 -2.15 -17.23 -9.90
N PRO A 80 -1.99 -16.39 -8.87
CA PRO A 80 -1.50 -15.03 -9.05
C PRO A 80 -0.02 -15.03 -9.47
N ASP A 81 0.28 -14.36 -10.59
CA ASP A 81 1.65 -13.98 -10.93
C ASP A 81 1.97 -12.64 -10.27
N LEU A 82 2.72 -12.70 -9.17
CA LEU A 82 3.05 -11.52 -8.37
C LEU A 82 4.03 -10.56 -9.05
N LEU A 83 4.71 -11.00 -10.13
CA LEU A 83 5.63 -10.19 -10.92
C LEU A 83 4.98 -9.60 -12.19
N ASP A 84 3.78 -10.07 -12.56
CA ASP A 84 3.04 -9.52 -13.69
C ASP A 84 2.58 -8.07 -13.39
N PRO A 85 3.05 -7.07 -14.16
CA PRO A 85 2.65 -5.68 -13.96
C PRO A 85 1.14 -5.46 -14.14
N ALA A 86 0.50 -6.22 -15.03
CA ALA A 86 -0.93 -6.09 -15.29
C ALA A 86 -1.72 -6.57 -14.06
N TRP A 87 -1.39 -7.75 -13.53
CA TRP A 87 -1.97 -8.26 -12.29
C TRP A 87 -1.76 -7.29 -11.11
N GLN A 88 -0.53 -6.78 -10.94
CA GLN A 88 -0.23 -5.78 -9.90
C GLN A 88 -1.08 -4.51 -10.06
N GLY A 89 -1.24 -4.03 -11.29
CA GLY A 89 -2.03 -2.86 -11.66
C GLY A 89 -3.53 -3.04 -11.45
N GLU A 90 -4.04 -4.28 -11.47
CA GLU A 90 -5.44 -4.57 -11.12
C GLU A 90 -5.65 -4.73 -9.61
N VAL A 91 -4.71 -5.40 -8.92
CA VAL A 91 -4.92 -5.82 -7.53
C VAL A 91 -4.69 -4.69 -6.51
N LEU A 92 -3.76 -3.77 -6.79
CA LEU A 92 -3.44 -2.66 -5.90
C LEU A 92 -4.59 -1.64 -5.78
N PRO A 93 -5.24 -1.18 -6.88
CA PRO A 93 -6.44 -0.37 -6.79
C PRO A 93 -7.59 -1.07 -6.07
N LEU A 94 -7.82 -2.36 -6.35
CA LEU A 94 -8.84 -3.15 -5.67
C LEU A 94 -8.62 -3.16 -4.16
N ARG A 95 -7.36 -3.32 -3.72
CA ARG A 95 -6.99 -3.30 -2.31
C ARG A 95 -7.22 -1.94 -1.65
N GLU A 96 -6.80 -0.84 -2.29
CA GLU A 96 -7.06 0.50 -1.78
C GLU A 96 -8.56 0.73 -1.62
N GLU A 97 -9.33 0.46 -2.68
CA GLU A 97 -10.78 0.65 -2.68
C GLU A 97 -11.44 -0.07 -1.52
N ARG A 98 -11.16 -1.37 -1.34
CA ARG A 98 -11.73 -2.19 -0.26
C ARG A 98 -11.36 -1.68 1.14
N LEU A 99 -10.14 -1.20 1.34
CA LEU A 99 -9.68 -0.68 2.64
C LEU A 99 -10.27 0.69 2.95
N VAL A 100 -10.34 1.60 1.97
CA VAL A 100 -11.01 2.90 2.10
C VAL A 100 -12.49 2.69 2.40
N ASP A 101 -13.13 1.76 1.72
CA ASP A 101 -14.53 1.40 1.96
C ASP A 101 -14.77 0.85 3.37
N ALA A 102 -13.89 -0.02 3.86
CA ALA A 102 -13.96 -0.56 5.21
C ALA A 102 -13.82 0.55 6.26
N LEU A 103 -12.85 1.46 6.07
CA LEU A 103 -12.69 2.64 6.92
C LEU A 103 -13.94 3.52 6.90
N ALA A 104 -14.47 3.82 5.71
CA ALA A 104 -15.64 4.66 5.54
C ALA A 104 -16.90 4.05 6.20
N ARG A 105 -17.10 2.73 6.09
CA ARG A 105 -18.18 2.02 6.80
C ARG A 105 -18.03 2.14 8.32
N ARG A 106 -16.82 1.98 8.84
CA ARG A 106 -16.55 2.05 10.29
C ARG A 106 -16.81 3.46 10.83
N LEU A 107 -16.39 4.49 10.11
CA LEU A 107 -16.66 5.89 10.46
C LEU A 107 -18.16 6.18 10.48
N ARG A 108 -18.91 5.68 9.48
CA ARG A 108 -20.38 5.81 9.45
C ARG A 108 -21.04 5.21 10.68
N THR A 109 -20.61 4.02 11.11
CA THR A 109 -21.14 3.38 12.33
C THR A 109 -20.88 4.24 13.56
N LEU A 110 -19.64 4.72 13.75
CA LEU A 110 -19.28 5.55 14.90
C LEU A 110 -20.08 6.85 14.97
N VAL A 111 -20.30 7.50 13.82
CA VAL A 111 -21.09 8.75 13.78
C VAL A 111 -22.56 8.46 14.05
N LYS A 112 -23.12 7.35 13.54
CA LYS A 112 -24.48 6.91 13.89
C LYS A 112 -24.65 6.61 15.38
N GLU A 113 -23.60 6.13 16.04
CA GLU A 113 -23.54 5.92 17.50
C GLU A 113 -23.36 7.22 18.30
N GLY A 114 -23.39 8.39 17.64
CA GLY A 114 -23.32 9.71 18.28
C GLY A 114 -21.91 10.23 18.51
N LYS A 115 -20.88 9.58 17.95
CA LYS A 115 -19.50 10.07 18.04
C LYS A 115 -19.33 11.32 17.20
N ASN A 116 -18.62 12.31 17.75
CA ASN A 116 -18.27 13.52 17.01
C ASN A 116 -17.48 13.14 15.73
N PRO A 117 -17.89 13.60 14.53
CA PRO A 117 -17.22 13.29 13.26
C PRO A 117 -15.72 13.60 13.26
N LEU A 118 -15.32 14.73 13.86
CA LEU A 118 -13.92 15.16 13.97
C LEU A 118 -13.08 14.25 14.87
N ARG A 119 -13.72 13.42 15.71
CA ARG A 119 -13.07 12.44 16.59
C ARG A 119 -13.31 10.99 16.17
N ALA A 120 -14.06 10.75 15.09
CA ALA A 120 -14.42 9.42 14.64
C ALA A 120 -13.24 8.65 14.01
N LEU A 121 -12.20 9.35 13.55
CA LEU A 121 -10.98 8.75 12.98
C LEU A 121 -10.05 8.13 14.02
N SER A 122 -9.99 8.67 15.24
CA SER A 122 -9.09 8.18 16.29
C SER A 122 -9.31 6.69 16.63
N PRO A 123 -10.54 6.18 16.77
CA PRO A 123 -10.82 4.75 16.94
C PRO A 123 -10.60 3.88 15.69
N CYS A 124 -10.27 4.49 14.55
CA CYS A 124 -10.08 3.81 13.28
C CYS A 124 -8.60 3.81 12.83
N GLN A 125 -7.66 4.17 13.70
CA GLN A 125 -6.23 4.32 13.36
C GLN A 125 -5.65 3.16 12.54
N ASP A 126 -5.91 1.90 12.90
CA ASP A 126 -5.42 0.75 12.12
C ASP A 126 -5.98 0.73 10.70
N HIS A 127 -7.28 1.05 10.54
CA HIS A 127 -7.93 1.09 9.24
C HIS A 127 -7.44 2.29 8.42
N THR A 128 -7.24 3.43 9.07
CA THR A 128 -6.63 4.65 8.50
C THR A 128 -5.25 4.33 7.95
N LEU A 129 -4.38 3.69 8.73
CA LEU A 129 -3.03 3.29 8.31
C LEU A 129 -3.05 2.28 7.17
N SER A 130 -3.93 1.28 7.23
CA SER A 130 -4.05 0.29 6.15
C SER A 130 -4.51 0.91 4.84
N ALA A 131 -5.55 1.75 4.87
CA ALA A 131 -6.08 2.42 3.67
C ALA A 131 -5.05 3.36 3.03
N THR A 132 -4.37 4.18 3.84
CA THR A 132 -3.36 5.11 3.35
C THR A 132 -2.11 4.41 2.83
N ARG A 133 -1.65 3.33 3.49
CA ARG A 133 -0.55 2.51 2.96
C ARG A 133 -0.92 1.86 1.63
N ALA A 134 -2.16 1.40 1.48
CA ALA A 134 -2.63 0.84 0.21
C ALA A 134 -2.62 1.90 -0.89
N HIS A 135 -3.07 3.12 -0.58
CA HIS A 135 -3.00 4.25 -1.51
C HIS A 135 -1.58 4.56 -1.96
N VAL A 136 -0.64 4.70 -1.00
CA VAL A 136 0.77 4.93 -1.33
C VAL A 136 1.33 3.80 -2.19
N SER A 137 1.01 2.54 -1.87
CA SER A 137 1.50 1.39 -2.64
C SER A 137 1.00 1.40 -4.08
N ARG A 138 -0.30 1.66 -4.31
CA ARG A 138 -0.84 1.83 -5.66
C ARG A 138 -0.14 2.99 -6.37
N ARG A 139 -0.06 4.16 -5.72
CA ARG A 139 0.48 5.35 -6.38
C ARG A 139 1.96 5.20 -6.74
N SER A 140 2.75 4.55 -5.87
CA SER A 140 4.13 4.19 -6.18
C SER A 140 4.22 3.24 -7.37
N HIS A 141 3.38 2.21 -7.43
CA HIS A 141 3.33 1.28 -8.56
C HIS A 141 3.02 2.01 -9.88
N GLU A 142 1.98 2.85 -9.91
CA GLU A 142 1.61 3.65 -11.09
C GLU A 142 2.77 4.54 -11.56
N LEU A 143 3.37 5.31 -10.64
CA LEU A 143 4.48 6.20 -10.97
C LEU A 143 5.69 5.44 -11.49
N PHE A 144 6.04 4.29 -10.90
CA PHE A 144 7.16 3.49 -11.39
C PHE A 144 6.85 2.84 -12.74
N SER A 145 5.62 2.38 -12.98
CA SER A 145 5.19 1.85 -14.28
C SER A 145 5.27 2.93 -15.35
N GLU A 146 4.64 4.10 -15.13
CA GLU A 146 4.69 5.24 -16.05
C GLU A 146 6.13 5.66 -16.37
N THR A 147 6.99 5.74 -15.34
CA THR A 147 8.38 6.17 -15.52
C THR A 147 9.22 5.08 -16.20
N ALA A 148 9.00 3.79 -15.90
CA ALA A 148 9.68 2.69 -16.56
C ALA A 148 9.36 2.66 -18.05
N ASP A 149 8.09 2.85 -18.42
CA ASP A 149 7.63 2.89 -19.81
C ASP A 149 8.25 4.07 -20.58
N LEU A 150 8.32 5.25 -19.96
CA LEU A 150 8.89 6.45 -20.58
C LEU A 150 10.42 6.41 -20.70
N SER A 151 11.10 5.86 -19.71
CA SER A 151 12.57 5.87 -19.63
C SER A 151 13.23 4.65 -20.26
N GLY A 152 12.47 3.55 -20.44
CA GLY A 152 13.00 2.26 -20.88
C GLY A 152 14.00 1.64 -19.89
N LEU A 153 14.05 2.10 -18.63
CA LEU A 153 15.02 1.64 -17.63
C LEU A 153 14.52 0.36 -16.92
N PRO A 154 15.15 -0.81 -17.14
CA PRO A 154 14.72 -2.06 -16.50
C PRO A 154 14.79 -2.01 -14.97
N LEU A 155 15.71 -1.19 -14.43
CA LEU A 155 15.85 -0.97 -13.00
C LEU A 155 14.57 -0.38 -12.36
N LEU A 156 13.82 0.46 -13.07
CA LEU A 156 12.59 1.04 -12.51
C LEU A 156 11.46 0.00 -12.43
N ALA A 157 11.35 -0.88 -13.43
CA ALA A 157 10.45 -2.04 -13.34
C ALA A 157 10.85 -2.95 -12.18
N GLN A 158 12.15 -3.09 -11.93
CA GLN A 158 12.64 -3.86 -10.79
C GLN A 158 12.29 -3.25 -9.44
N VAL A 159 12.47 -1.93 -9.29
CA VAL A 159 12.07 -1.20 -8.09
C VAL A 159 10.55 -1.26 -7.88
N ARG A 160 9.75 -1.15 -8.95
CA ARG A 160 8.30 -1.32 -8.90
C ARG A 160 7.92 -2.67 -8.31
N ASP A 161 8.47 -3.76 -8.85
CA ASP A 161 8.13 -5.11 -8.40
C ASP A 161 8.55 -5.34 -6.96
N LEU A 162 9.77 -4.94 -6.58
CA LEU A 162 10.24 -5.03 -5.20
C LEU A 162 9.35 -4.26 -4.22
N SER A 163 8.95 -3.04 -4.60
CA SER A 163 8.06 -2.23 -3.78
C SER A 163 6.69 -2.87 -3.62
N THR A 164 6.16 -3.49 -4.70
CA THR A 164 4.87 -4.16 -4.72
C THR A 164 4.88 -5.44 -3.90
N LEU A 165 5.86 -6.32 -4.11
CA LEU A 165 6.03 -7.55 -3.31
C LEU A 165 6.25 -7.23 -1.83
N SER A 166 7.00 -6.16 -1.52
CA SER A 166 7.18 -5.70 -0.14
C SER A 166 5.87 -5.21 0.49
N ALA A 167 5.03 -4.50 -0.27
CA ALA A 167 3.71 -4.10 0.18
C ALA A 167 2.80 -5.31 0.42
N ILE A 168 2.84 -6.30 -0.47
CA ILE A 168 2.09 -7.55 -0.33
C ILE A 168 2.52 -8.29 0.94
N GLY A 169 3.83 -8.41 1.17
CA GLY A 169 4.40 -9.13 2.31
C GLY A 169 4.18 -8.50 3.68
N ARG A 170 3.82 -7.21 3.74
CA ARG A 170 3.46 -6.56 5.02
C ARG A 170 2.11 -6.98 5.57
N ASP A 171 1.19 -7.44 4.72
CA ASP A 171 -0.16 -7.80 5.13
C ASP A 171 -0.69 -9.04 4.36
N PRO A 172 -0.02 -10.20 4.53
CA PRO A 172 -0.39 -11.44 3.85
C PRO A 172 -1.79 -11.91 4.26
N THR A 173 -2.20 -11.65 5.51
CA THR A 173 -3.50 -12.04 6.05
C THR A 173 -4.64 -11.40 5.28
N TRP A 174 -4.54 -10.12 4.91
CA TRP A 174 -5.56 -9.46 4.12
C TRP A 174 -5.71 -10.12 2.75
N TRP A 175 -4.61 -10.43 2.05
CA TRP A 175 -4.67 -11.02 0.72
C TRP A 175 -5.23 -12.45 0.73
N LEU A 176 -4.80 -13.26 1.71
CA LEU A 176 -5.32 -14.61 1.93
C LEU A 176 -6.82 -14.56 2.27
N GLY A 177 -7.22 -13.65 3.15
CA GLY A 177 -8.62 -13.48 3.56
C GLY A 177 -9.55 -13.04 2.44
N HIS A 178 -9.01 -12.39 1.40
CA HIS A 178 -9.77 -11.98 0.21
C HIS A 178 -9.60 -12.94 -0.98
N GLY A 179 -8.90 -14.07 -0.81
CA GLY A 179 -8.68 -15.07 -1.86
C GLY A 179 -7.81 -14.61 -3.04
N LEU A 180 -7.00 -13.57 -2.82
CA LEU A 180 -6.10 -13.01 -3.85
C LEU A 180 -4.69 -13.61 -3.78
N LEU A 181 -4.38 -14.32 -2.69
CA LEU A 181 -3.20 -15.15 -2.56
C LEU A 181 -3.61 -16.55 -2.10
N THR A 182 -2.80 -17.52 -2.48
CA THR A 182 -2.82 -18.87 -1.92
C THR A 182 -1.79 -18.97 -0.78
N ALA A 183 -1.94 -19.97 0.10
CA ALA A 183 -0.93 -20.22 1.13
C ALA A 183 0.44 -20.58 0.51
N GLU A 184 0.44 -21.15 -0.70
CA GLU A 184 1.65 -21.49 -1.44
C GLU A 184 2.37 -20.25 -1.97
N THR A 185 1.67 -19.38 -2.71
CA THR A 185 2.24 -18.10 -3.19
C THR A 185 2.67 -17.20 -2.06
N SER A 186 1.91 -17.15 -0.95
CA SER A 186 2.31 -16.40 0.24
C SER A 186 3.63 -16.89 0.85
N ARG A 187 3.88 -18.21 0.89
CA ARG A 187 5.17 -18.77 1.33
C ARG A 187 6.30 -18.48 0.33
N GLY A 188 5.98 -18.51 -0.97
CA GLY A 188 6.93 -18.23 -2.05
C GLY A 188 7.36 -16.76 -2.16
N LEU A 189 6.62 -15.84 -1.54
CA LEU A 189 6.83 -14.39 -1.67
C LEU A 189 8.26 -13.95 -1.32
N GLN A 190 8.84 -14.47 -0.22
CA GLN A 190 10.21 -14.11 0.18
C GLN A 190 11.25 -14.52 -0.87
N LYS A 191 11.04 -15.65 -1.53
CA LYS A 191 11.90 -16.11 -2.63
C LYS A 191 11.77 -15.19 -3.84
N GLN A 192 10.55 -14.79 -4.18
CA GLN A 192 10.29 -13.87 -5.29
C GLN A 192 10.88 -12.48 -5.04
N VAL A 193 10.82 -11.97 -3.80
CA VAL A 193 11.52 -10.73 -3.42
C VAL A 193 13.03 -10.85 -3.64
N GLY A 194 13.63 -11.98 -3.25
CA GLY A 194 15.06 -12.26 -3.47
C GLY A 194 15.44 -12.27 -4.95
N SER A 195 14.66 -12.96 -5.79
CA SER A 195 14.89 -13.01 -7.24
C SER A 195 14.68 -11.63 -7.88
N ALA A 196 13.62 -10.91 -7.50
CA ALA A 196 13.36 -9.56 -7.96
C ALA A 196 14.47 -8.58 -7.55
N ALA A 197 15.23 -8.83 -6.48
CA ALA A 197 16.35 -8.00 -6.04
C ALA A 197 17.68 -8.34 -6.74
N SER A 198 17.77 -9.48 -7.42
CA SER A 198 18.98 -9.92 -8.10
C SER A 198 19.06 -9.32 -9.52
N PRO A 199 20.13 -8.59 -9.88
CA PRO A 199 20.30 -8.02 -11.23
C PRO A 199 20.45 -9.06 -12.35
N ASP A 200 20.96 -10.26 -12.02
CA ASP A 200 21.43 -11.23 -13.03
C ASP A 200 20.33 -12.09 -13.68
N GLU A 201 19.15 -12.21 -13.06
CA GLU A 201 18.14 -13.21 -13.48
C GLU A 201 17.14 -12.69 -14.53
N ARG A 202 16.96 -11.37 -14.69
CA ARG A 202 15.96 -10.82 -15.62
C ARG A 202 16.43 -10.66 -17.07
N GLY A 203 17.73 -10.67 -17.31
CA GLY A 203 18.29 -10.58 -18.67
C GLY A 203 18.21 -11.89 -19.47
N GLN A 204 17.74 -12.99 -18.87
CA GLN A 204 17.78 -14.34 -19.48
C GLN A 204 16.40 -14.87 -19.90
N LEU A 205 15.31 -14.10 -19.71
CA LEU A 205 13.93 -14.57 -19.93
C LEU A 205 13.27 -14.09 -21.23
N GLU A 206 14.00 -13.47 -22.15
CA GLU A 206 13.51 -13.18 -23.50
C GLU A 206 14.00 -14.25 -24.49
N PRO A 207 13.15 -15.16 -24.98
CA PRO A 207 13.53 -16.06 -26.07
C PRO A 207 13.53 -15.28 -27.40
N SER A 208 14.64 -15.39 -28.14
CA SER A 208 14.71 -15.02 -29.57
C SER A 208 13.97 -16.02 -30.46
#